data_AF-A0A138A7N8-F1
#
_entry.id   AF-A0A138A7N8-F1
#
_cell.length_a   1.000
_cell.length_b   1.000
_cell.length_c   1.000
_cell.angle_alpha   90.00
_cell.angle_beta   90.00
_cell.angle_gamma   90.00
#
_symmetry.space_group_name_H-M   'P 1'
#
loop_
_entity.id
_entity.type
_entity.pdbx_description
1 polymer ?
#
loop_
_entity_poly.entity_id
_entity_poly.type
_entity_poly.pdbx_seq_one_letter_code
_entity_poly.pdbx_strand_id
1 'polypeptide(L)'
;MDTSALRHAARDLAASLSEMTAGDLELPVAAGGDVGDLYLRILEGVAAPAPSRDRLAAAANDYGAGYERAYLRAVDAAIDALTGPDAVDAQLRETRCHTTDLDRALELG
;
A
#
# COMPACT_ATOMS: atom_id res chain seq x y z
N MET A 1 -4.54 19.93 -11.53
CA MET A 1 -5.08 18.57 -11.41
C MET A 1 -5.41 18.36 -9.95
N ASP A 2 -6.62 17.90 -9.65
CA ASP A 2 -7.02 17.65 -8.27
C ASP A 2 -6.56 16.24 -7.87
N THR A 3 -5.71 16.14 -6.84
CA THR A 3 -5.23 14.87 -6.29
C THR A 3 -5.76 14.65 -4.88
N SER A 4 -6.70 15.47 -4.40
CA SER A 4 -7.23 15.41 -3.02
C SER A 4 -7.88 14.06 -2.72
N ALA A 5 -8.69 13.55 -3.65
CA ALA A 5 -9.33 12.24 -3.53
C ALA A 5 -8.31 11.09 -3.46
N LEU A 6 -7.25 11.15 -4.28
CA LEU A 6 -6.16 10.17 -4.24
C LEU A 6 -5.37 10.24 -2.93
N ARG A 7 -5.05 11.45 -2.44
CA ARG A 7 -4.39 11.65 -1.14
C ARG A 7 -5.26 11.16 0.02
N HIS A 8 -6.58 11.27 -0.09
CA HIS A 8 -7.48 10.73 0.92
C HIS A 8 -7.50 9.20 0.90
N ALA A 9 -7.71 8.58 -0.27
CA ALA A 9 -7.69 7.13 -0.41
C ALA A 9 -6.35 6.51 0.01
N ALA A 10 -5.23 7.20 -0.28
CA ALA A 10 -3.93 6.76 0.20
C ALA A 10 -3.82 6.81 1.74
N ARG A 11 -4.42 7.80 2.41
CA ARG A 11 -4.45 7.81 3.88
C ARG A 11 -5.29 6.68 4.45
N ASP A 12 -6.39 6.34 3.79
CA ASP A 12 -7.23 5.21 4.22
C ASP A 12 -6.45 3.89 4.10
N LEU A 13 -5.78 3.65 2.97
CA LEU A 13 -4.88 2.49 2.82
C LEU A 13 -3.76 2.52 3.87
N ALA A 14 -3.17 3.68 4.14
CA ALA A 14 -2.14 3.82 5.15
C ALA A 14 -2.64 3.46 6.56
N ALA A 15 -3.91 3.72 6.88
CA ALA A 15 -4.51 3.30 8.14
C ALA A 15 -4.62 1.77 8.23
N SER A 16 -5.05 1.09 7.17
CA SER A 16 -5.04 -0.38 7.14
C SER A 16 -3.62 -0.95 7.28
N LEU A 17 -2.64 -0.31 6.64
CA LEU A 17 -1.23 -0.69 6.71
C LEU A 17 -0.62 -0.46 8.11
N SER A 18 -1.14 0.48 8.91
CA SER A 18 -0.62 0.69 10.26
C SER A 18 -1.01 -0.40 11.24
N GLU A 19 -2.07 -1.15 10.93
CA GLU A 19 -2.50 -2.32 11.72
C GLU A 19 -1.71 -3.58 11.36
N MET A 20 -0.99 -3.58 10.23
CA MET A 20 -0.19 -4.72 9.81
C MET A 20 1.01 -4.97 10.72
N THR A 21 1.19 -6.23 11.07
CA THR A 21 2.36 -6.75 11.79
C THR A 21 3.21 -7.64 10.88
N ALA A 22 4.38 -8.09 11.38
CA ALA A 22 5.21 -9.07 10.67
C ALA A 22 4.49 -10.42 10.47
N GLY A 23 3.63 -10.81 11.42
CA GLY A 23 2.89 -12.07 11.38
C GLY A 23 1.81 -12.10 10.29
N ASP A 24 1.34 -10.94 9.87
CA ASP A 24 0.26 -10.83 8.87
C ASP A 24 0.77 -11.05 7.44
N LEU A 25 2.07 -10.95 7.20
CA LEU A 25 2.65 -11.03 5.85
C LEU A 25 2.35 -12.34 5.11
N GLU A 26 2.12 -13.43 5.84
CA GLU A 26 1.79 -14.74 5.28
C GLU A 26 0.27 -14.99 5.17
N LEU A 27 -0.57 -14.03 5.57
CA LEU A 27 -2.02 -14.18 5.46
C LEU A 27 -2.45 -14.21 3.98
N PRO A 28 -3.32 -15.17 3.60
CA PRO A 28 -3.75 -15.31 2.22
C PRO A 28 -4.65 -14.15 1.79
N VAL A 29 -4.44 -13.64 0.58
CA VAL A 29 -5.28 -12.60 -0.02
C VAL A 29 -6.18 -13.23 -1.09
N ALA A 30 -7.46 -12.85 -1.13
CA ALA A 30 -8.43 -13.42 -2.07
C ALA A 30 -8.06 -13.21 -3.55
N ALA A 31 -7.38 -12.11 -3.85
CA ALA A 31 -6.84 -11.79 -5.18
C ALA A 31 -5.63 -12.66 -5.59
N GLY A 32 -5.16 -13.55 -4.70
CA GLY A 32 -4.00 -14.41 -4.89
C GLY A 32 -2.74 -13.89 -4.19
N GLY A 33 -1.85 -14.81 -3.83
CA GLY A 33 -0.67 -14.54 -3.02
C GLY A 33 -1.03 -14.30 -1.54
N ASP A 34 -0.14 -13.62 -0.84
CA ASP A 34 -0.33 -13.22 0.56
C ASP A 34 -0.26 -11.69 0.75
N VAL A 35 -0.46 -11.24 1.98
CA VAL A 35 -0.44 -9.81 2.34
C VAL A 35 0.93 -9.18 2.04
N GLY A 36 2.04 -9.92 2.21
CA GLY A 36 3.36 -9.44 1.81
C GLY A 36 3.47 -9.20 0.31
N ASP A 37 2.92 -10.09 -0.51
CA ASP A 37 2.89 -9.93 -1.98
C ASP A 37 1.97 -8.79 -2.39
N LEU A 38 0.83 -8.62 -1.70
CA LEU A 38 -0.06 -7.47 -1.91
C LEU A 38 0.66 -6.16 -1.57
N TYR A 39 1.38 -6.10 -0.45
CA TYR A 39 2.14 -4.90 -0.06
C TYR A 39 3.23 -4.54 -1.08
N LEU A 40 3.96 -5.54 -1.59
CA LEU A 40 4.96 -5.32 -2.63
C LEU A 40 4.32 -4.79 -3.92
N ARG A 41 3.19 -5.36 -4.35
CA ARG A 41 2.43 -4.85 -5.51
C ARG A 41 1.95 -3.41 -5.32
N ILE A 42 1.45 -3.08 -4.13
CA ILE A 42 1.08 -1.70 -3.77
C ILE A 42 2.29 -0.78 -3.96
N LEU A 43 3.45 -1.15 -3.40
CA LEU A 43 4.66 -0.34 -3.51
C LEU A 43 5.19 -0.24 -4.94
N GLU A 44 5.13 -1.30 -5.75
CA GLU A 44 5.50 -1.25 -7.17
C GLU A 44 4.63 -0.26 -7.96
N GLY A 45 3.33 -0.17 -7.62
CA GLY A 45 2.40 0.78 -8.22
C GLY A 45 2.65 2.25 -7.84
N VAL A 46 3.34 2.53 -6.72
CA VAL A 46 3.58 3.90 -6.24
C VAL A 46 5.06 4.31 -6.16
N ALA A 47 6.01 3.37 -6.22
CA ALA A 47 7.44 3.67 -6.16
C ALA A 47 8.29 2.64 -6.89
N ALA A 48 9.35 3.14 -7.53
CA ALA A 48 10.42 2.32 -8.08
C ALA A 48 11.77 2.69 -7.46
N PRO A 49 12.61 1.72 -7.04
CA PRO A 49 12.33 0.28 -6.93
C PRO A 49 11.67 -0.10 -5.58
N ALA A 50 10.66 -0.98 -5.63
CA ALA A 50 10.06 -1.58 -4.44
C ALA A 50 11.11 -2.42 -3.65
N PRO A 51 11.01 -2.47 -2.30
CA PRO A 51 11.90 -3.30 -1.48
C PRO A 51 11.70 -4.80 -1.78
N SER A 52 12.71 -5.63 -1.53
CA SER A 52 12.54 -7.08 -1.59
C SER A 52 11.74 -7.61 -0.39
N ARG A 53 11.13 -8.78 -0.54
CA ARG A 53 10.37 -9.46 0.53
C ARG A 53 11.19 -9.68 1.81
N ASP A 54 12.46 -10.05 1.67
CA ASP A 54 13.36 -10.22 2.82
C ASP A 54 13.58 -8.90 3.60
N ARG A 55 13.63 -7.77 2.89
CA ARG A 55 13.72 -6.45 3.53
C ARG A 55 12.42 -6.05 4.21
N LEU A 56 11.29 -6.49 3.68
CA LEU A 56 9.98 -6.23 4.27
C LEU A 56 9.84 -6.89 5.63
N ALA A 57 10.15 -8.19 5.72
CA ALA A 57 10.10 -8.95 6.97
C ALA A 57 11.07 -8.40 8.04
N ALA A 58 12.25 -7.93 7.63
CA ALA A 58 13.20 -7.29 8.53
C ALA A 58 12.69 -5.93 9.04
N ALA A 59 12.11 -5.10 8.15
CA ALA A 59 11.59 -3.78 8.50
C ALA A 59 10.38 -3.85 9.45
N ALA A 60 9.58 -4.92 9.33
CA ALA A 60 8.44 -5.20 10.21
C ALA A 60 8.84 -5.32 11.69
N ASN A 61 9.94 -6.04 11.94
CA ASN A 61 10.43 -6.32 13.29
C ASN A 61 11.11 -5.11 13.94
N ASP A 62 11.74 -4.23 13.17
CA ASP A 62 12.44 -3.05 13.71
C ASP A 62 11.50 -1.88 14.01
N TYR A 63 10.33 -1.81 13.36
CA TYR A 63 9.49 -0.61 13.41
C TYR A 63 8.08 -0.78 13.95
N GLY A 64 7.50 -1.99 14.04
CA GLY A 64 6.15 -2.21 14.60
C GLY A 64 4.99 -1.36 14.02
N ALA A 65 5.27 -0.51 13.01
CA ALA A 65 4.49 0.61 12.49
C ALA A 65 5.30 1.29 11.35
N GLY A 66 5.86 0.49 10.44
CA GLY A 66 6.75 0.95 9.38
C GLY A 66 6.13 0.96 7.98
N TYR A 67 5.12 0.12 7.76
CA TYR A 67 4.55 -0.13 6.44
C TYR A 67 3.79 1.08 5.92
N GLU A 68 3.02 1.75 6.77
CA GLU A 68 2.26 2.94 6.42
C GLU A 68 3.18 4.11 6.08
N ARG A 69 4.29 4.28 6.82
CA ARG A 69 5.26 5.36 6.57
C ARG A 69 6.06 5.14 5.29
N ALA A 70 6.45 3.90 5.01
CA ALA A 70 7.11 3.56 3.77
C ALA A 70 6.18 3.80 2.57
N TYR A 71 4.92 3.37 2.69
CA TYR A 71 3.90 3.59 1.67
C TYR A 71 3.57 5.08 1.46
N LEU A 72 3.37 5.87 2.51
CA LEU A 72 3.06 7.31 2.38
C LEU A 72 4.19 8.07 1.68
N ARG A 73 5.45 7.76 2.01
CA ARG A 73 6.61 8.36 1.31
C ARG A 73 6.65 7.98 -0.16
N ALA A 74 6.32 6.73 -0.49
CA ALA A 74 6.23 6.27 -1.86
C ALA A 74 5.10 6.99 -2.63
N VAL A 75 3.90 7.05 -2.03
CA VAL A 75 2.74 7.74 -2.60
C VAL A 75 3.00 9.22 -2.87
N ASP A 76 3.61 9.94 -1.94
CA ASP A 76 3.87 11.37 -2.13
C ASP A 76 4.76 11.59 -3.37
N ALA A 77 5.79 10.77 -3.54
CA ALA A 77 6.64 10.80 -4.73
C ALA A 77 5.87 10.40 -6.00
N ALA A 78 4.99 9.40 -5.92
CA ALA A 78 4.16 8.95 -7.05
C ALA A 78 3.22 10.07 -7.51
N ILE A 79 2.50 10.69 -6.57
CA ILE A 79 1.52 11.75 -6.85
C ILE A 79 2.20 12.94 -7.53
N ASP A 80 3.39 13.31 -7.09
CA ASP A 80 4.16 14.40 -7.68
C ASP A 80 4.64 14.06 -9.11
N ALA A 81 4.77 12.77 -9.45
CA ALA A 81 5.15 12.29 -10.78
C ALA A 81 3.95 12.04 -11.72
N LEU A 82 2.71 12.03 -11.23
CA LEU A 82 1.53 11.79 -12.05
C LEU A 82 1.31 12.93 -13.05
N THR A 83 1.06 12.56 -14.31
CA THR A 83 0.82 13.50 -15.40
C THR A 83 -0.59 13.29 -15.99
N GLY A 84 -1.51 14.17 -15.60
CA GLY A 84 -2.86 14.21 -16.16
C GLY A 84 -3.94 13.46 -15.34
N PRO A 85 -5.21 13.84 -15.53
CA PRO A 85 -6.32 13.36 -14.70
C PRO A 85 -6.56 11.85 -14.83
N ASP A 86 -6.38 11.28 -16.02
CA ASP A 86 -6.59 9.84 -16.25
C ASP A 86 -5.62 8.98 -15.42
N ALA A 87 -4.38 9.45 -15.24
CA ALA A 87 -3.38 8.77 -14.41
C ALA A 87 -3.74 8.84 -12.92
N VAL A 88 -4.28 9.97 -12.46
CA VAL A 88 -4.79 10.12 -11.09
C VAL A 88 -6.00 9.22 -10.85
N ASP A 89 -6.94 9.15 -11.80
CA ASP A 89 -8.14 8.32 -11.69
C ASP A 89 -7.81 6.82 -11.73
N ALA A 90 -6.82 6.43 -12.55
CA ALA A 90 -6.30 5.06 -12.55
C ALA A 90 -5.70 4.70 -11.18
N GLN A 91 -4.80 5.55 -10.66
CA GLN A 91 -4.18 5.33 -9.35
C GLN A 91 -5.22 5.29 -8.22
N LEU A 92 -6.22 6.16 -8.24
CA LEU A 92 -7.28 6.21 -7.23
C LEU A 92 -8.08 4.91 -7.19
N ARG A 93 -8.43 4.34 -8.36
CA ARG A 93 -9.14 3.06 -8.43
C ARG A 93 -8.29 1.92 -7.88
N GLU A 94 -7.01 1.89 -8.24
CA GLU A 94 -6.08 0.87 -7.78
C GLU A 94 -5.86 0.95 -6.26
N THR A 95 -5.62 2.14 -5.71
CA THR A 95 -5.50 2.35 -4.25
C THR A 95 -6.73 1.84 -3.50
N ARG A 96 -7.95 2.13 -3.98
CA ARG A 96 -9.20 1.64 -3.35
C ARG A 96 -9.36 0.12 -3.42
N CYS A 97 -8.96 -0.49 -4.53
CA CYS A 97 -8.95 -1.94 -4.67
C CYS A 97 -8.03 -2.58 -3.63
N HIS A 98 -6.82 -2.04 -3.49
CA HIS A 98 -5.84 -2.51 -2.52
C HIS A 98 -6.29 -2.34 -1.08
N THR A 99 -6.96 -1.22 -0.72
CA THR A 99 -7.56 -1.05 0.61
C THR A 99 -8.57 -2.16 0.89
N THR A 100 -9.47 -2.45 -0.05
CA THR A 100 -10.50 -3.48 0.14
C THR A 100 -9.89 -4.88 0.29
N ASP A 101 -8.88 -5.21 -0.53
CA ASP A 101 -8.19 -6.50 -0.47
C ASP A 101 -7.44 -6.66 0.86
N LEU A 102 -6.79 -5.59 1.33
CA LEU A 102 -6.03 -5.60 2.57
C LEU A 102 -6.95 -5.68 3.81
N ASP A 103 -7.99 -4.85 3.87
CA ASP A 103 -8.95 -4.87 4.98
C ASP A 103 -9.59 -6.25 5.13
N ARG A 104 -9.91 -6.90 4.01
CA ARG A 104 -10.46 -8.26 4.00
C ARG A 104 -9.45 -9.29 4.50
N ALA A 105 -8.18 -9.17 4.12
CA ALA A 105 -7.14 -10.10 4.54
C ALA A 105 -6.80 -9.96 6.03
N LEU A 106 -6.89 -8.74 6.56
CA LEU A 106 -6.60 -8.41 7.97
C LEU A 106 -7.85 -8.45 8.87
N GLU A 107 -9.02 -8.79 8.33
CA GLU A 107 -10.31 -8.80 9.05
C GLU A 107 -10.66 -7.44 9.70
N LEU A 108 -10.29 -6.33 9.06
CA LEU A 108 -10.52 -4.96 9.54
C LEU A 108 -11.89 -4.38 9.12
N GLY A 109 -12.72 -5.15 8.40
CA GLY A 109 -13.98 -4.71 7.78
C GLY A 109 -15.16 -5.66 7.95
#